data_AF-A0AAN8FJQ4-F1
#
_entry.id   AF-A0AAN8FJQ4-F1
#
_cell.length_a   1.000
_cell.length_b   1.000
_cell.length_c   1.000
_cell.angle_alpha   90.00
_cell.angle_beta   90.00
_cell.angle_gamma   90.00
#
_symmetry.space_group_name_H-M   'P 1'
#
loop_
_entity.id
_entity.type
_entity.pdbx_description
1 polymer ?
#
loop_
_entity_poly.entity_id
_entity_poly.type
_entity_poly.pdbx_seq_one_letter_code
_entity_poly.pdbx_strand_id
1 'polypeptide(L)'
;MFLNGGVANGNAGWYNAIKNRHQLWPNGRIPYTISSQYSSYSRSQIAASMQEYSTHTCIKWVPKTNNDVNYVYIFPDRGCYSMVGKIG
;
A
#
# COMPACT_ATOMS: atom_id res chain seq x y z
N MET A 1 -9.09 9.49 11.28
CA MET A 1 -10.53 9.17 11.27
C MET A 1 -10.82 8.37 9.99
N PHE A 2 -11.07 7.07 10.11
CA PHE A 2 -11.37 6.20 8.96
C PHE A 2 -12.83 6.42 8.55
N LEU A 3 -13.07 7.16 7.47
CA LEU A 3 -14.43 7.53 7.04
C LEU A 3 -15.10 6.51 6.11
N ASN A 4 -14.50 5.33 5.86
CA ASN A 4 -15.02 4.35 4.90
C ASN A 4 -15.06 2.90 5.42
N GLY A 5 -15.31 2.70 6.72
CA GLY A 5 -15.75 1.39 7.23
C GLY A 5 -17.17 1.14 6.76
N GLY A 6 -17.35 0.44 5.64
CA GLY A 6 -18.64 0.28 4.98
C GLY A 6 -19.64 -0.50 5.83
N VAL A 7 -20.74 0.14 6.24
CA VAL A 7 -21.94 -0.48 6.83
C VAL A 7 -22.61 -1.35 5.75
N ALA A 8 -22.85 -2.63 6.05
CA ALA A 8 -23.75 -3.47 5.26
C ALA A 8 -24.92 -3.86 6.17
N ASN A 9 -26.14 -3.67 5.67
CA ASN A 9 -27.36 -3.80 6.43
C ASN A 9 -27.65 -5.26 6.82
N GLY A 10 -28.11 -5.47 8.06
CA GLY A 10 -28.70 -6.71 8.61
C GLY A 10 -27.78 -7.92 8.72
N ASN A 11 -27.05 -8.08 9.84
CA ASN A 11 -26.10 -9.18 10.18
C ASN A 11 -24.67 -9.07 9.63
N ALA A 12 -24.15 -7.87 9.37
CA ALA A 12 -22.75 -7.69 8.94
C ALA A 12 -21.85 -7.23 10.11
N GLY A 13 -20.80 -8.02 10.39
CA GLY A 13 -19.73 -7.61 11.30
C GLY A 13 -19.05 -6.31 10.84
N TRP A 14 -18.58 -5.52 11.80
CA TRP A 14 -17.79 -4.32 11.54
C TRP A 14 -16.44 -4.74 10.96
N TYR A 15 -16.15 -4.33 9.72
CA TYR A 15 -14.84 -4.57 9.08
C TYR A 15 -14.13 -3.25 8.84
N ASN A 16 -12.86 -3.20 9.24
CA ASN A 16 -11.99 -2.03 9.05
C ASN A 16 -11.34 -1.99 7.65
N ALA A 17 -11.54 -3.03 6.84
CA ALA A 17 -10.98 -3.16 5.50
C ALA A 17 -11.85 -2.47 4.44
N ILE A 18 -11.20 -1.94 3.40
CA ILE A 18 -11.88 -1.38 2.23
C ILE A 18 -12.65 -2.50 1.51
N LYS A 19 -13.93 -2.26 1.24
CA LYS A 19 -14.80 -3.18 0.48
C LYS A 19 -14.77 -2.96 -1.03
N ASN A 20 -14.45 -1.73 -1.47
CA ASN A 20 -14.41 -1.40 -2.90
C ASN A 20 -13.19 -2.03 -3.59
N ARG A 21 -13.45 -2.97 -4.49
CA ARG A 21 -12.40 -3.72 -5.21
C ARG A 21 -11.56 -2.85 -6.15
N HIS A 22 -12.08 -1.71 -6.62
CA HIS A 22 -11.31 -0.79 -7.48
C HIS A 22 -10.14 -0.12 -6.74
N GLN A 23 -10.23 -0.07 -5.40
CA GLN A 23 -9.18 0.44 -4.51
C GLN A 23 -8.22 -0.66 -4.05
N LEU A 24 -8.33 -1.88 -4.58
CA LEU A 24 -7.37 -2.95 -4.30
C LEU A 24 -6.30 -3.00 -5.38
N TRP A 25 -5.10 -3.42 -5.00
CA TRP A 25 -4.02 -3.67 -5.94
C TRP A 25 -4.28 -4.95 -6.74
N PRO A 26 -4.34 -4.89 -8.08
CA PRO A 26 -4.59 -6.07 -8.90
C PRO A 26 -3.53 -7.14 -8.66
N ASN A 27 -3.98 -8.38 -8.44
CA ASN A 27 -3.12 -9.55 -8.21
C ASN A 27 -2.12 -9.38 -7.05
N GLY A 28 -2.37 -8.46 -6.11
CA GLY A 28 -1.45 -8.14 -5.02
C GLY A 28 -0.12 -7.52 -5.49
N ARG A 29 -0.01 -7.10 -6.77
CA ARG A 29 1.21 -6.49 -7.32
C ARG A 29 1.19 -4.99 -7.03
N ILE A 30 2.16 -4.52 -6.25
CA ILE A 30 2.30 -3.11 -5.86
C ILE A 30 3.60 -2.55 -6.45
N PRO A 31 3.51 -1.80 -7.57
CA PRO A 31 4.65 -1.06 -8.11
C PRO A 31 5.06 0.06 -7.14
N TYR A 32 6.36 0.24 -6.91
CA TYR A 32 6.85 1.30 -6.03
C TYR A 32 8.10 2.00 -6.55
N THR A 33 8.31 3.22 -6.05
CA THR A 33 9.56 3.97 -6.16
C THR A 33 9.90 4.61 -4.82
N ILE A 34 11.19 4.80 -4.55
CA ILE A 34 11.68 5.37 -3.29
C ILE A 34 12.46 6.66 -3.60
N SER A 35 12.11 7.74 -2.91
CA SER A 35 12.81 9.02 -2.99
C SER A 35 14.32 8.86 -2.74
N SER A 36 15.12 9.63 -3.48
CA SER A 36 16.58 9.71 -3.29
C SER A 36 16.96 10.34 -1.94
N GLN A 37 16.02 11.00 -1.27
CA GLN A 37 16.24 11.62 0.04
C GLN A 37 16.44 10.60 1.17
N TYR A 38 16.02 9.35 0.98
CA TYR A 38 16.26 8.30 1.98
C TYR A 38 17.71 7.80 1.95
N SER A 39 18.30 7.68 3.15
CA SER A 39 19.59 7.04 3.35
C SER A 39 19.55 5.55 2.98
N SER A 40 20.73 4.95 2.81
CA SER A 40 20.87 3.50 2.62
C SER A 40 20.26 2.70 3.77
N TYR A 41 20.39 3.19 5.01
CA TYR A 41 19.77 2.58 6.18
C TYR A 41 18.24 2.62 6.13
N SER A 42 17.63 3.77 5.84
CA SER A 42 16.16 3.85 5.72
C SER A 42 15.66 2.97 4.57
N ARG A 43 16.39 2.90 3.45
CA ARG A 43 16.07 2.01 2.33
C ARG A 43 16.12 0.54 2.73
N SER A 44 17.08 0.12 3.55
CA SER A 44 17.14 -1.27 4.03
C SER A 44 15.98 -1.63 4.94
N GLN A 45 15.54 -0.70 5.81
CA GLN A 45 14.35 -0.88 6.65
C GLN A 45 13.06 -0.99 5.83
N ILE A 46 12.91 -0.14 4.81
CA ILE A 46 11.78 -0.21 3.87
C ILE A 46 11.77 -1.57 3.14
N ALA A 47 12.93 -2.01 2.65
CA ALA A 47 13.05 -3.30 1.96
C ALA A 47 12.73 -4.50 2.88
N ALA A 48 13.21 -4.48 4.13
CA ALA A 48 12.90 -5.51 5.11
C ALA A 48 11.39 -5.60 5.38
N SER A 49 10.72 -4.45 5.48
CA SER A 49 9.26 -4.39 5.67
C SER A 49 8.50 -4.94 4.46
N MET A 50 8.96 -4.65 3.24
CA MET A 50 8.37 -5.21 2.00
C MET A 50 8.57 -6.74 1.91
N GLN A 51 9.72 -7.23 2.36
CA GLN A 51 10.02 -8.66 2.41
C GLN A 51 9.08 -9.37 3.37
N GLU A 52 8.82 -8.79 4.54
CA GLU A 52 7.92 -9.36 5.54
C GLU A 52 6.51 -9.61 4.97
N TYR A 53 5.97 -8.66 4.22
CA TYR A 53 4.70 -8.83 3.50
C TYR A 53 4.77 -9.97 2.48
N SER A 54 5.86 -10.05 1.73
CA SER A 54 6.04 -11.06 0.68
C SER A 54 6.17 -12.48 1.26
N THR A 55 6.67 -12.62 2.49
CA THR A 55 6.78 -13.90 3.19
C THR A 55 5.43 -14.38 3.72
N HIS A 56 4.58 -13.47 4.21
CA HIS A 56 3.36 -13.83 4.94
C HIS A 56 2.07 -13.66 4.14
N THR A 57 2.14 -13.03 2.97
CA THR A 57 0.96 -12.72 2.15
C THR A 57 1.24 -12.95 0.67
N CYS A 58 0.19 -12.87 -0.15
CA CYS A 58 0.34 -12.88 -1.61
C CYS A 58 0.74 -11.50 -2.20
N ILE A 59 1.03 -10.50 -1.36
CA ILE A 59 1.44 -9.17 -1.80
C ILE A 59 2.87 -9.20 -2.34
N LYS A 60 3.08 -8.60 -3.51
CA LYS A 60 4.37 -8.51 -4.19
C LYS A 60 4.72 -7.06 -4.44
N TRP A 61 5.75 -6.58 -3.75
CA TRP A 61 6.37 -5.29 -4.01
C TRP A 61 7.30 -5.39 -5.21
N VAL A 62 7.09 -4.57 -6.24
CA VAL A 62 7.86 -4.62 -7.48
C VAL A 62 8.41 -3.25 -7.86
N PRO A 63 9.64 -3.14 -8.41
CA PRO A 63 10.12 -1.88 -8.96
C PRO A 63 9.16 -1.37 -10.04
N LYS A 64 8.80 -0.09 -9.96
CA LYS A 64 7.96 0.56 -10.97
C LYS A 64 8.62 0.50 -12.35
N THR A 65 7.83 0.18 -13.36
CA THR A 65 8.16 0.25 -14.79
C THR A 65 7.41 1.37 -15.50
N ASN A 66 7.71 1.63 -16.77
CA ASN A 66 7.01 2.66 -17.56
C ASN A 66 5.52 2.33 -17.81
N ASN A 67 5.14 1.06 -17.73
CA ASN A 67 3.75 0.61 -17.92
C ASN A 67 2.89 0.73 -16.66
N ASP A 68 3.51 1.01 -15.50
CA ASP A 68 2.81 1.16 -14.24
C ASP A 68 2.25 2.59 -14.10
N VAL A 69 0.94 2.72 -14.32
CA VAL A 69 0.19 3.98 -14.17
C VAL A 69 0.02 4.34 -12.71
N ASN A 70 -0.54 3.43 -11.90
CA ASN A 70 -0.67 3.60 -10.45
C ASN A 70 0.51 2.92 -9.75
N TYR A 71 1.19 3.64 -8.86
CA TYR A 71 2.31 3.12 -8.08
C TYR A 71 2.41 3.85 -6.74
N VAL A 72 3.11 3.25 -5.78
CA VAL A 72 3.40 3.88 -4.49
C VAL A 72 4.71 4.65 -4.60
N TYR A 73 4.65 5.97 -4.40
CA TYR A 73 5.85 6.79 -4.21
C TYR A 73 6.13 6.94 -2.72
N ILE A 74 7.25 6.37 -2.27
CA ILE A 74 7.68 6.44 -0.87
C ILE A 74 8.68 7.58 -0.76
N PHE A 75 8.30 8.64 -0.05
CA PHE A 75 9.13 9.82 0.12
C PHE A 75 8.99 10.38 1.54
N PRO A 76 10.04 11.03 2.07
CA PRO A 76 9.94 11.68 3.36
C PRO A 76 9.08 12.93 3.26
N ASP A 77 8.09 13.05 4.14
CA ASP A 77 7.30 14.26 4.35
C ASP A 77 7.14 14.52 5.86
N ARG A 78 6.33 15.49 6.24
CA ARG A 78 6.01 15.82 7.63
C ARG A 78 5.16 14.72 8.27
N GLY A 79 5.86 13.74 8.84
CA GLY A 79 5.26 12.62 9.57
C GLY A 79 5.10 11.35 8.72
N CYS A 80 4.35 10.40 9.26
CA CYS A 80 4.15 9.08 8.64
C CYS A 80 2.67 8.88 8.33
N TYR A 81 2.32 8.80 7.05
CA TYR A 81 0.95 8.56 6.60
C TYR A 81 0.93 7.91 5.22
N SER A 82 -0.24 7.40 4.85
CA SER A 82 -0.52 6.88 3.52
C SER A 82 -2.00 7.04 3.18
N MET A 83 -2.32 7.01 1.88
CA MET A 83 -3.70 6.78 1.46
C MET A 83 -4.09 5.33 1.72
N VAL A 84 -5.38 5.09 2.00
CA VAL A 84 -5.91 3.74 2.18
C VAL A 84 -6.40 3.21 0.84
N GLY A 85 -5.77 2.15 0.34
CA GLY A 85 -6.05 1.54 -0.96
C GLY A 85 -5.36 2.23 -2.15
N LYS A 86 -5.56 1.66 -3.34
CA LYS A 86 -5.12 2.20 -4.63
C LYS A 86 -6.03 3.34 -5.05
N ILE A 87 -5.50 4.56 -5.10
CA ILE A 87 -6.30 5.78 -5.34
C ILE A 87 -6.35 6.19 -6.81
N GLY A 88 -5.25 6.09 -7.55
CA GLY A 88 -5.15 6.59 -8.92
C GLY A 88 -3.71 6.87 -9.28
#